data_AF-A0A1G9Q7Z1-F1
#
_entry.id   AF-A0A1G9Q7Z1-F1
#
_cell.length_a   1.000
_cell.length_b   1.000
_cell.length_c   1.000
_cell.angle_alpha   90.00
_cell.angle_beta   90.00
_cell.angle_gamma   90.00
#
_symmetry.space_group_name_H-M   'P 1'
#
loop_
_entity.id
_entity.type
_entity.pdbx_description
1 polymer ?
#
loop_
_entity_poly.entity_id
_entity_poly.type
_entity_poly.pdbx_seq_one_letter_code
_entity_poly.pdbx_strand_id
1 'polypeptide(L)' 'MGLILLEALMALVLLLAIVWWTMFSGRKRGELPTQQKRPEDAGAQRSD' A
#
# COMPACT_ATOMS: atom_id res chain seq x y z
N MET A 1 -16.29 -29.31 -24.78
CA MET A 1 -15.23 -28.39 -25.28
C MET A 1 -15.47 -26.93 -24.86
N GLY A 2 -16.66 -26.35 -25.02
CA GLY A 2 -16.92 -24.96 -24.61
C GLY A 2 -16.79 -24.67 -23.09
N LEU A 3 -17.07 -25.66 -22.24
CA LEU A 3 -16.92 -25.54 -20.77
C LEU A 3 -15.48 -25.23 -20.35
N ILE A 4 -14.49 -25.83 -21.02
CA ILE A 4 -13.06 -25.63 -20.72
C ILE A 4 -12.62 -24.19 -21.09
N LEU A 5 -13.17 -23.66 -22.17
CA LEU A 5 -12.93 -22.29 -22.61
C LEU A 5 -13.54 -21.28 -21.64
N LEU A 6 -14.73 -21.58 -21.11
CA LEU A 6 -15.39 -20.76 -20.09
C LEU A 6 -14.62 -20.77 -18.76
N GLU A 7 -14.16 -21.94 -18.32
CA GLU A 7 -13.32 -22.10 -17.12
C GLU A 7 -11.99 -21.36 -17.27
N ALA A 8 -11.33 -21.46 -18.43
CA ALA A 8 -10.09 -20.76 -18.72
C ALA A 8 -10.28 -19.24 -18.70
N LEU A 9 -11.39 -18.73 -19.25
CA LEU A 9 -11.73 -17.31 -19.18
C LEU A 9 -11.95 -16.84 -17.74
N MET A 10 -12.69 -17.61 -16.93
CA MET A 10 -12.85 -17.31 -15.51
C MET A 10 -11.52 -17.34 -14.76
N ALA A 11 -10.69 -18.36 -14.99
CA ALA A 11 -9.38 -18.49 -14.38
C ALA A 11 -8.47 -17.30 -14.75
N LEU A 12 -8.52 -16.83 -16.00
CA LEU A 12 -7.76 -15.68 -16.46
C LEU A 12 -8.17 -14.40 -15.70
N VAL A 13 -9.47 -14.16 -15.52
CA VAL A 13 -9.99 -13.00 -14.77
C VAL A 13 -9.63 -13.11 -13.29
N LEU A 14 -9.78 -14.29 -12.69
CA LEU A 14 -9.39 -14.54 -11.29
C LEU A 14 -7.90 -14.33 -11.06
N LEU A 15 -7.06 -14.76 -12.00
CA LEU A 15 -5.61 -14.61 -11.92
C LEU A 15 -5.21 -13.13 -11.97
N LEU A 16 -5.80 -12.34 -12.87
CA LEU A 16 -5.58 -10.89 -12.92
C LEU A 16 -6.11 -10.18 -11.67
N ALA A 17 -7.29 -10.58 -11.18
CA ALA A 17 -7.87 -10.03 -9.95
C ALA A 17 -6.96 -10.29 -8.75
N ILE A 18 -6.40 -11.50 -8.61
CA ILE A 18 -5.47 -11.86 -7.53
C ILE A 18 -4.16 -11.09 -7.69
N VAL A 19 -3.56 -11.02 -8.87
CA VAL A 19 -2.28 -10.32 -9.09
C VAL A 19 -2.43 -8.81 -8.83
N TRP A 20 -3.50 -8.19 -9.32
CA TRP A 20 -3.81 -6.81 -8.99
C TRP A 20 -3.98 -6.68 -7.49
N TRP A 21 -4.82 -7.52 -6.89
CA TRP A 21 -5.11 -7.48 -5.46
C TRP A 21 -3.86 -7.66 -4.60
N THR A 22 -2.94 -8.55 -4.96
CA THR A 22 -1.70 -8.78 -4.20
C THR A 22 -0.75 -7.59 -4.31
N MET A 23 -0.62 -6.98 -5.49
CA MET A 23 0.17 -5.75 -5.64
C MET A 23 -0.47 -4.54 -4.95
N PHE A 24 -1.80 -4.46 -4.94
CA PHE A 24 -2.52 -3.30 -4.42
C PHE A 24 -2.78 -3.36 -2.92
N SER A 25 -2.97 -4.55 -2.35
CA SER A 25 -3.10 -4.76 -0.89
C SER A 25 -1.77 -4.62 -0.16
N GLY A 26 -0.65 -4.78 -0.85
CA GLY A 26 0.70 -4.55 -0.32
C GLY A 26 1.07 -3.08 -0.15
N ARG A 27 0.30 -2.13 -0.72
CA ARG A 27 0.48 -0.70 -0.45
C ARG A 27 0.01 -0.40 0.97
N LYS A 28 0.92 -0.57 1.93
CA LYS A 28 0.81 -0.01 3.28
C LYS A 28 0.59 1.50 3.17
N ARG A 29 -0.66 1.94 3.28
CA ARG A 29 -1.04 3.32 3.69
C ARG A 29 -0.74 3.51 5.18
N GLY A 30 0.48 3.22 5.61
CA GLY A 30 0.79 3.00 7.04
C GLY A 30 1.69 4.04 7.68
N GLU A 31 2.31 4.92 6.90
CA GLU A 31 3.23 5.89 7.46
C GLU A 31 3.22 7.11 6.53
N LEU A 32 2.36 8.07 6.86
CA LEU A 32 2.85 9.44 6.74
C LEU A 32 4.09 9.44 7.63
N PRO A 33 5.31 9.64 7.10
CA PRO A 33 6.42 9.95 7.96
C PRO A 33 5.97 11.17 8.73
N THR A 34 5.73 11.01 10.04
CA THR A 34 5.49 12.13 10.94
C THR A 34 6.78 12.94 10.94
N GLN A 35 6.89 13.81 9.92
CA GLN A 35 7.74 14.98 9.89
C GLN A 35 7.15 15.96 10.91
N GLN A 36 7.12 15.59 12.19
CA GLN A 36 6.74 16.52 13.24
C GLN A 36 7.36 16.08 14.55
N LYS A 37 8.64 16.45 14.71
CA LYS A 37 9.16 17.19 15.86
C LYS A 37 10.67 17.15 15.75
N ARG A 38 11.22 18.11 15.00
CA ARG A 38 12.57 18.58 15.25
C ARG A 38 12.47 19.47 16.50
N PRO A 39 13.09 19.12 17.64
CA PRO A 39 13.14 20.00 18.80
C PRO A 39 14.26 21.02 18.55
N GLU A 40 14.05 21.93 17.60
CA GLU A 40 14.93 23.10 17.39
C GLU A 40 14.51 24.30 18.26
N ASP A 41 13.45 24.16 19.05
CA ASP A 41 13.03 25.13 20.07
C ASP A 41 13.75 24.95 21.43
N ALA A 42 14.76 24.06 21.51
CA ALA A 42 15.60 23.93 22.71
C ALA A 42 16.72 24.99 22.80
N GLY A 43 16.66 26.05 21.98
CA GLY A 43 17.61 27.17 21.97
C GLY A 43 17.13 28.43 22.71
N ALA A 44 15.88 28.48 23.19
CA ALA A 44 15.28 29.71 23.72
C ALA A 44 15.05 29.73 25.24
N GLN A 45 15.77 28.91 26.01
CA GLN A 45 15.56 28.76 27.47
C GLN A 45 16.82 28.92 28.33
N ARG A 46 17.88 29.55 27.83
CA ARG A 46 19.09 29.79 28.65
C ARG A 46 19.68 31.17 28.40
N SER A 47 18.92 32.19 28.76
CA SER A 47 19.40 33.57 28.82
C SER A 47 18.64 34.33 29.91
N ASP A 48 18.63 33.77 31.11
CA ASP A 48 18.30 34.43 32.38
C ASP A 48 19.37 34.04 33.42
#